data_AF-A0A6N8I1G0-F1
#
_entry.id   AF-A0A6N8I1G0-F1
#
_cell.length_a   1.000
_cell.length_b   1.000
_cell.length_c   1.000
_cell.angle_alpha   90.00
_cell.angle_beta   90.00
_cell.angle_gamma   90.00
#
_symmetry.space_group_name_H-M   'P 1'
#
loop_
_entity.id
_entity.type
_entity.pdbx_description
1 polymer ?
#
loop_
_entity_poly.entity_id
_entity_poly.type
_entity_poly.pdbx_seq_one_letter_code
_entity_poly.pdbx_strand_id
1 'polypeptide(L)'
;MSPNASGPDLAIGSITTNPSTQPFSYTNYTKFSVPVANIGDTSDTNVTIATLIDGETAWIDNFGTFASGYGGTYTVSISKLCGSHRIDIEIEGDTTETNSSNNKSGRNYTWQSVIDLAAIAPTQVEDPLICTEEFHVKAPAVNYGDISVTGVRVDFYLPGGVTANTTVDLPAKTGRILTLTLTYYACGGGQFSVEVDKNKNINDVDRSNNYTTKQFYITPEEDAVIGRYQDPIKLKFAIAPSAQDLTVLSYSDISSAINKWNGIISTVKIDFVANVGNETPDDYNVVLNAYPGDSQDFIAETDAMIINGQWIDTGLRRMKLNSYYFNGNDSTIGKKELIRTVAHETGHIYGLDHPTCQSQAIMFQSAYLDSGLASYNIELHDSANLKYLYS
;
A
#
# COMPACT_ATOMS: atom_id res chain seq x y z
N MET A 1 37.01 -19.08 64.85
CA MET A 1 36.56 -19.12 63.45
C MET A 1 35.10 -19.52 63.50
N SER A 2 34.18 -18.62 63.15
CA SER A 2 32.78 -19.02 62.97
C SER A 2 32.74 -20.04 61.84
N PRO A 3 31.90 -21.10 61.92
CA PRO A 3 31.74 -22.00 60.81
C PRO A 3 31.22 -21.19 59.62
N ASN A 4 31.86 -21.33 58.46
CA ASN A 4 31.25 -20.86 57.21
C ASN A 4 29.87 -21.51 57.10
N ALA A 5 28.85 -20.73 56.76
CA ALA A 5 27.54 -21.29 56.48
C ALA A 5 27.70 -22.31 55.36
N SER A 6 27.17 -23.53 55.55
CA SER A 6 27.14 -24.57 54.53
C SER A 6 25.92 -24.36 53.64
N GLY A 7 26.08 -24.52 52.33
CA GLY A 7 25.07 -24.26 51.32
C GLY A 7 25.66 -23.81 49.98
N PRO A 8 24.82 -23.56 48.97
CA PRO A 8 25.26 -23.01 47.70
C PRO A 8 25.70 -21.54 47.86
N ASP A 9 26.57 -21.11 46.96
CA ASP A 9 27.05 -19.73 46.84
C ASP A 9 27.30 -19.46 45.36
N LEU A 10 26.28 -19.01 44.64
CA LEU A 10 26.38 -18.62 43.25
C LEU A 10 27.12 -17.28 43.17
N ALA A 11 28.03 -17.17 42.22
CA ALA A 11 28.89 -16.01 42.11
C ALA A 11 28.99 -15.56 40.67
N ILE A 12 28.87 -14.25 40.47
CA ILE A 12 29.14 -13.57 39.21
C ILE A 12 30.44 -12.77 39.32
N GLY A 13 31.32 -12.95 38.35
CA GLY A 13 32.56 -12.20 38.24
C GLY A 13 32.41 -10.81 37.60
N SER A 14 33.54 -10.20 37.26
CA SER A 14 33.56 -8.93 36.53
C SER A 14 33.14 -9.12 35.08
N ILE A 15 32.25 -8.26 34.59
CA ILE A 15 31.84 -8.26 33.19
C ILE A 15 32.99 -7.74 32.31
N THR A 16 33.31 -8.51 31.28
CA THR A 16 34.21 -8.12 30.18
C THR A 16 33.42 -7.95 28.89
N THR A 17 33.89 -7.10 27.98
CA THR A 17 33.21 -6.85 26.71
C THR A 17 34.16 -6.99 25.52
N ASN A 18 33.60 -7.43 24.40
CA ASN A 18 34.23 -7.38 23.09
C ASN A 18 33.28 -6.71 22.09
N PRO A 19 33.62 -5.52 21.55
CA PRO A 19 34.85 -4.77 21.80
C PRO A 19 35.00 -4.26 23.25
N SER A 20 36.23 -4.01 23.67
CA SER A 20 36.53 -3.47 25.01
C SER A 20 36.44 -1.94 25.10
N THR A 21 36.50 -1.26 23.94
CA THR A 21 36.53 0.19 23.84
C THR A 21 35.14 0.75 23.60
N GLN A 22 34.74 1.71 24.44
CA GLN A 22 33.49 2.46 24.31
C GLN A 22 33.77 3.84 23.66
N PRO A 23 32.78 4.46 22.98
CA PRO A 23 31.42 3.97 22.78
C PRO A 23 31.36 2.76 21.85
N PHE A 24 30.48 1.80 22.16
CA PHE A 24 30.21 0.65 21.31
C PHE A 24 29.46 1.05 20.05
N SER A 25 29.65 0.32 18.95
CA SER A 25 28.91 0.57 17.70
C SER A 25 27.42 0.22 17.88
N TYR A 26 26.54 1.04 17.30
CA TYR A 26 25.09 0.79 17.26
C TYR A 26 24.76 -0.42 16.40
N THR A 27 25.45 -0.56 15.27
CA THR A 27 25.15 -1.55 14.22
C THR A 27 25.79 -2.91 14.47
N ASN A 28 26.85 -2.97 15.30
CA ASN A 28 27.55 -4.22 15.60
C ASN A 28 27.17 -4.74 16.97
N TYR A 29 27.17 -6.06 17.12
CA TYR A 29 27.03 -6.70 18.42
C TYR A 29 28.22 -6.39 19.31
N THR A 30 27.94 -6.10 20.57
CA THR A 30 28.90 -6.12 21.67
C THR A 30 28.65 -7.37 22.50
N LYS A 31 29.66 -8.23 22.59
CA LYS A 31 29.61 -9.44 23.41
C LYS A 31 29.99 -9.09 24.84
N PHE A 32 29.11 -9.36 25.79
CA PHE A 32 29.36 -9.33 27.22
C PHE A 32 29.73 -10.75 27.66
N SER A 33 30.75 -10.88 28.49
CA SER A 33 31.23 -12.17 29.00
C SER A 33 31.51 -12.03 30.49
N VAL A 34 30.92 -12.92 31.28
CA VAL A 34 31.05 -12.89 32.74
C VAL A 34 31.31 -14.29 33.29
N PRO A 35 32.32 -14.46 34.15
CA PRO A 35 32.51 -15.70 34.87
C PRO A 35 31.32 -15.95 35.79
N VAL A 36 30.82 -17.18 35.81
CA VAL A 36 29.75 -17.61 36.72
C VAL A 36 30.16 -18.91 37.38
N ALA A 37 29.86 -19.08 38.65
CA ALA A 37 30.23 -20.27 39.40
C ALA A 37 29.30 -20.54 40.57
N ASN A 38 29.32 -21.75 41.10
CA ASN A 38 28.89 -22.06 42.45
C ASN A 38 30.14 -22.32 43.30
N ILE A 39 30.52 -21.34 44.12
CA ILE A 39 31.69 -21.40 45.01
C ILE A 39 31.37 -21.99 46.38
N GLY A 40 30.11 -22.38 46.61
CA GLY A 40 29.62 -23.02 47.82
C GLY A 40 29.98 -24.50 47.89
N ASP A 41 29.66 -25.13 49.02
CA ASP A 41 29.97 -26.55 49.29
C ASP A 41 28.84 -27.52 48.90
N THR A 42 27.68 -27.00 48.46
CA THR A 42 26.56 -27.80 47.94
C THR A 42 26.10 -27.35 46.56
N SER A 43 25.46 -28.24 45.79
CA SER A 43 24.85 -27.90 44.50
C SER A 43 23.60 -27.03 44.65
N ASP A 44 23.29 -26.24 43.63
CA ASP A 44 21.98 -25.58 43.47
C ASP A 44 21.30 -25.99 42.16
N THR A 45 19.97 -26.00 42.15
CA THR A 45 19.13 -26.42 41.03
C THR A 45 18.28 -25.28 40.49
N ASN A 46 17.79 -25.44 39.26
CA ASN A 46 17.04 -24.43 38.51
C ASN A 46 17.77 -23.07 38.45
N VAL A 47 19.09 -23.13 38.34
CA VAL A 47 19.93 -21.95 38.22
C VAL A 47 19.58 -21.20 36.94
N THR A 48 19.24 -19.93 37.07
CA THR A 48 18.97 -19.02 35.96
C THR A 48 19.93 -17.86 36.00
N ILE A 49 20.25 -17.32 34.81
CA ILE A 49 21.01 -16.09 34.68
C ILE A 49 20.15 -15.09 33.92
N ALA A 50 19.86 -13.96 34.54
CA ALA A 50 19.14 -12.85 33.95
C ALA A 50 20.10 -11.76 33.49
N THR A 51 19.81 -11.15 32.35
CA THR A 51 20.49 -9.93 31.88
C THR A 51 19.47 -8.81 31.83
N LEU A 52 19.76 -7.73 32.55
CA LEU A 52 18.89 -6.57 32.68
C LEU A 52 19.53 -5.36 31.98
N ILE A 53 18.69 -4.60 31.28
CA ILE A 53 19.06 -3.33 30.66
C ILE A 53 18.22 -2.24 31.36
N ASP A 54 18.90 -1.30 32.01
CA ASP A 54 18.27 -0.22 32.79
C ASP A 54 17.27 -0.71 33.86
N GLY A 55 17.52 -1.89 34.42
CA GLY A 55 16.68 -2.51 35.44
C GLY A 55 15.53 -3.36 34.90
N GLU A 56 15.32 -3.38 33.58
CA GLU A 56 14.32 -4.24 32.94
C GLU A 56 14.97 -5.54 32.45
N THR A 57 14.30 -6.67 32.70
CA THR A 57 14.81 -7.98 32.26
C THR A 57 14.73 -8.09 30.74
N ALA A 58 15.89 -8.20 30.08
CA ALA A 58 15.98 -8.36 28.64
C ALA A 58 16.09 -9.85 28.24
N TRP A 59 16.78 -10.67 29.03
CA TRP A 59 16.95 -12.11 28.80
C TRP A 59 16.99 -12.88 30.13
N ILE A 60 16.50 -14.12 30.11
CA ILE A 60 16.68 -15.11 31.18
C ILE A 60 17.07 -16.43 30.52
N ASP A 61 18.22 -16.97 30.91
CA ASP A 61 18.70 -18.28 30.47
C ASP A 61 18.69 -19.28 31.63
N ASN A 62 18.20 -20.49 31.38
CA ASN A 62 18.17 -21.57 32.37
C ASN A 62 19.38 -22.51 32.18
N PHE A 63 20.15 -22.67 33.25
CA PHE A 63 21.38 -23.46 33.31
C PHE A 63 21.24 -24.77 34.10
N GLY A 64 20.06 -25.06 34.63
CA GLY A 64 19.78 -26.31 35.34
C GLY A 64 20.49 -26.38 36.69
N THR A 65 21.47 -27.27 36.84
CA THR A 65 22.14 -27.52 38.13
C THR A 65 23.58 -27.03 38.10
N PHE A 66 23.94 -26.17 39.05
CA PHE A 66 25.34 -25.85 39.32
C PHE A 66 25.83 -26.68 40.49
N ALA A 67 26.64 -27.70 40.21
CA ALA A 67 27.32 -28.48 41.24
C ALA A 67 28.29 -27.60 42.06
N SER A 68 28.60 -28.02 43.29
CA SER A 68 29.64 -27.36 44.10
C SER A 68 30.96 -27.31 43.33
N GLY A 69 31.59 -26.13 43.30
CA GLY A 69 32.84 -25.88 42.58
C GLY A 69 32.69 -25.79 41.06
N TYR A 70 31.47 -25.89 40.51
CA TYR A 70 31.24 -25.70 39.08
C TYR A 70 31.47 -24.24 38.69
N GLY A 71 32.11 -24.01 37.54
CA GLY A 71 32.37 -22.68 37.00
C GLY A 71 32.37 -22.66 35.48
N GLY A 72 31.97 -21.54 34.90
CA GLY A 72 31.88 -21.32 33.47
C GLY A 72 31.92 -19.83 33.10
N THR A 73 31.59 -19.53 31.86
CA THR A 73 31.44 -18.16 31.37
C THR A 73 30.09 -18.01 30.71
N TYR A 74 29.27 -17.12 31.25
CA TYR A 74 28.04 -16.69 30.61
C TYR A 74 28.35 -15.60 29.58
N THR A 75 27.70 -15.67 28.42
CA THR A 75 27.90 -14.68 27.36
C THR A 75 26.60 -14.27 26.73
N VAL A 76 26.39 -12.95 26.59
CA VAL A 76 25.24 -12.35 25.91
C VAL A 76 25.75 -11.32 24.91
N SER A 77 25.10 -11.23 23.75
CA SER A 77 25.47 -10.28 22.69
C SER A 77 24.36 -9.25 22.51
N ILE A 78 24.70 -7.97 22.66
CA ILE A 78 23.75 -6.86 22.61
C ILE A 78 24.12 -5.91 21.45
N SER A 79 23.12 -5.51 20.65
CA SER A 79 23.26 -4.54 19.56
C SER A 79 22.06 -3.58 19.55
N LYS A 80 22.09 -2.54 18.71
CA LYS A 80 21.01 -1.56 18.54
C LYS A 80 20.61 -0.82 19.83
N LEU A 81 21.61 -0.53 20.68
CA LEU A 81 21.51 0.43 21.78
C LEU A 81 22.24 1.72 21.42
N CYS A 82 21.76 2.84 21.93
CA CYS A 82 22.31 4.18 21.70
C CYS A 82 22.30 4.98 23.01
N GLY A 83 23.38 5.73 23.25
CA GLY A 83 23.60 6.44 24.50
C GLY A 83 24.12 5.54 25.62
N SER A 84 23.90 5.95 26.87
CA SER A 84 24.38 5.25 28.07
C SER A 84 23.29 4.37 28.66
N HIS A 85 23.61 3.12 28.94
CA HIS A 85 22.73 2.13 29.54
C HIS A 85 23.43 1.40 30.69
N ARG A 86 22.68 1.05 31.74
CA ARG A 86 23.15 0.15 32.79
C ARG A 86 22.88 -1.28 32.38
N ILE A 87 23.93 -2.10 32.36
CA ILE A 87 23.82 -3.54 32.11
C ILE A 87 24.11 -4.26 33.42
N ASP A 88 23.14 -5.00 33.92
CA ASP A 88 23.28 -5.88 35.07
C ASP A 88 23.12 -7.34 34.61
N ILE A 89 23.91 -8.24 35.19
CA ILE A 89 23.77 -9.69 35.04
C ILE A 89 23.59 -10.25 36.45
N GLU A 90 22.55 -11.06 36.62
CA GLU A 90 22.11 -11.64 37.89
C GLU A 90 22.02 -13.15 37.76
N ILE A 91 22.38 -13.90 38.80
CA ILE A 91 22.27 -15.35 38.88
C ILE A 91 21.41 -15.71 40.09
N GLU A 92 20.47 -16.62 39.90
CA GLU A 92 19.57 -17.08 40.96
C GLU A 92 19.38 -18.59 40.85
N GLY A 93 19.12 -19.26 41.97
CA GLY A 93 18.72 -20.67 42.05
C GLY A 93 17.54 -20.86 43.01
N ASP A 94 17.13 -22.11 43.22
CA ASP A 94 15.97 -22.43 44.07
C ASP A 94 16.30 -22.41 45.57
N THR A 95 17.57 -22.56 45.91
CA THR A 95 18.01 -22.75 47.30
C THR A 95 18.41 -21.41 47.91
N THR A 96 18.13 -21.21 49.20
CA THR A 96 18.69 -20.04 49.91
C THR A 96 20.22 -20.15 49.98
N GLU A 97 20.90 -19.16 49.45
CA GLU A 97 22.36 -19.14 49.36
C GLU A 97 23.03 -18.64 50.64
N THR A 98 24.27 -19.07 50.82
CA THR A 98 25.11 -18.65 51.95
C THR A 98 25.56 -17.20 51.82
N ASN A 99 25.64 -16.68 50.60
CA ASN A 99 25.91 -15.30 50.26
C ASN A 99 25.20 -14.96 48.94
N SER A 100 24.27 -14.00 48.95
CA SER A 100 23.59 -13.53 47.73
C SER A 100 24.15 -12.20 47.21
N SER A 101 25.13 -11.61 47.90
CA SER A 101 25.67 -10.29 47.55
C SER A 101 26.59 -10.29 46.33
N ASN A 102 27.08 -11.47 45.93
CA ASN A 102 27.94 -11.75 44.78
C ASN A 102 27.17 -12.32 43.58
N ASN A 103 25.85 -12.41 43.67
CA ASN A 103 24.99 -12.93 42.61
C ASN A 103 24.74 -11.94 41.48
N LYS A 104 25.26 -10.72 41.60
CA LYS A 104 25.00 -9.63 40.67
C LYS A 104 26.28 -8.91 40.30
N SER A 105 26.42 -8.62 39.03
CA SER A 105 27.47 -7.76 38.49
C SER A 105 26.85 -6.80 37.50
N GLY A 106 27.22 -5.52 37.55
CA GLY A 106 26.67 -4.55 36.62
C GLY A 106 27.38 -3.22 36.62
N ARG A 107 27.34 -2.54 35.47
CA ARG A 107 27.94 -1.22 35.28
C ARG A 107 27.29 -0.50 34.10
N ASN A 108 27.60 0.80 33.99
CA ASN A 108 27.18 1.60 32.85
C ASN A 108 28.09 1.36 31.65
N TYR A 109 27.48 1.28 30.47
CA TYR A 109 28.13 1.16 29.19
C TYR A 109 27.53 2.17 28.21
N THR A 110 28.35 2.69 27.30
CA THR A 110 27.95 3.69 26.32
C THR A 110 28.06 3.12 24.92
N TRP A 111 27.01 3.31 24.12
CA TRP A 111 26.99 3.12 22.67
C TRP A 111 27.06 4.48 21.97
N GLN A 112 27.46 4.46 20.71
CA GLN A 112 27.48 5.66 19.88
C GLN A 112 26.07 6.29 19.83
N SER A 113 26.01 7.60 19.94
CA SER A 113 24.76 8.32 19.69
C SER A 113 24.49 8.39 18.20
N VAL A 114 23.25 8.12 17.81
CA VAL A 114 22.84 7.96 16.41
C VAL A 114 21.46 8.53 16.15
N ILE A 115 21.21 8.79 14.87
CA ILE A 115 19.88 8.87 14.29
C ILE A 115 19.66 7.53 13.60
N ASP A 116 18.52 6.88 13.86
CA ASP A 116 18.07 5.66 13.15
C ASP A 116 16.59 5.87 12.79
N LEU A 117 16.32 6.29 11.55
CA LEU A 117 14.96 6.53 11.10
C LEU A 117 14.40 5.26 10.45
N ALA A 118 13.12 4.98 10.69
CA ALA A 118 12.47 3.84 10.08
C ALA A 118 11.06 4.19 9.59
N ALA A 119 10.71 3.61 8.44
CA ALA A 119 9.34 3.55 7.96
C ALA A 119 8.70 2.25 8.45
N ILE A 120 7.57 2.36 9.15
CA ILE A 120 6.78 1.19 9.56
C ILE A 120 5.69 0.92 8.53
N ALA A 121 5.46 -0.36 8.25
CA ALA A 121 4.47 -0.76 7.26
C ALA A 121 3.14 -0.03 7.51
N PRO A 122 2.59 0.65 6.49
CA PRO A 122 1.35 1.41 6.62
C PRO A 122 0.18 0.47 6.95
N THR A 123 -0.83 1.01 7.59
CA THR A 123 -2.12 0.35 7.81
C THR A 123 -3.24 1.18 7.20
N GLN A 124 -4.15 0.50 6.50
CA GLN A 124 -5.41 1.11 6.07
C GLN A 124 -6.34 1.27 7.29
N VAL A 125 -7.16 2.32 7.28
CA VAL A 125 -8.18 2.54 8.30
C VAL A 125 -9.50 1.91 7.87
N GLU A 126 -9.86 2.04 6.60
CA GLU A 126 -11.06 1.48 5.99
C GLU A 126 -10.78 0.09 5.38
N ASP A 127 -11.78 -0.79 5.44
CA ASP A 127 -11.78 -2.12 4.81
C ASP A 127 -13.24 -2.53 4.52
N PRO A 128 -13.65 -2.70 3.24
CA PRO A 128 -12.84 -2.59 2.03
C PRO A 128 -12.44 -1.13 1.71
N LEU A 129 -11.35 -0.97 0.95
CA LEU A 129 -11.08 0.29 0.26
C LEU A 129 -11.91 0.32 -1.02
N ILE A 130 -12.59 1.42 -1.31
CA ILE A 130 -13.43 1.60 -2.50
C ILE A 130 -12.76 2.64 -3.41
N CYS A 131 -12.68 2.37 -4.71
CA CYS A 131 -12.10 3.36 -5.63
C CYS A 131 -13.01 4.60 -5.73
N THR A 132 -12.40 5.76 -5.98
CA THR A 132 -13.05 7.08 -5.98
C THR A 132 -13.48 7.62 -4.61
N GLU A 133 -13.59 6.75 -3.59
CA GLU A 133 -13.79 7.20 -2.22
C GLU A 133 -12.49 7.70 -1.58
N GLU A 134 -12.64 8.65 -0.65
CA GLU A 134 -11.55 9.03 0.24
C GLU A 134 -11.31 7.91 1.25
N PHE A 135 -10.06 7.47 1.38
CA PHE A 135 -9.64 6.54 2.41
C PHE A 135 -8.43 7.08 3.17
N HIS A 136 -8.23 6.56 4.37
CA HIS A 136 -7.17 6.97 5.27
C HIS A 136 -6.11 5.88 5.42
N VAL A 137 -4.87 6.30 5.29
CA VAL A 137 -3.70 5.46 5.56
C VAL A 137 -2.95 6.01 6.76
N LYS A 138 -2.66 5.13 7.71
CA LYS A 138 -1.77 5.39 8.83
C LYS A 138 -0.39 4.86 8.49
N ALA A 139 0.60 5.74 8.45
CA ALA A 139 1.97 5.43 8.14
C ALA A 139 2.87 5.91 9.28
N PRO A 140 3.31 5.02 10.18
CA PRO A 140 4.21 5.40 11.26
C PRO A 140 5.63 5.64 10.75
N ALA A 141 6.22 6.76 11.14
CA ALA A 141 7.64 7.05 11.01
C ALA A 141 8.27 7.09 12.40
N VAL A 142 9.43 6.44 12.57
CA VAL A 142 10.05 6.23 13.88
C VAL A 142 11.50 6.70 13.84
N ASN A 143 12.00 7.18 14.99
CA ASN A 143 13.41 7.39 15.26
C ASN A 143 13.81 6.50 16.44
N TYR A 144 14.53 5.41 16.17
CA TYR A 144 15.09 4.51 17.19
C TYR A 144 16.35 5.08 17.85
N GLY A 145 16.97 6.08 17.21
CA GLY A 145 18.16 6.77 17.71
C GLY A 145 17.89 7.64 18.95
N ASP A 146 18.98 8.01 19.64
CA ASP A 146 18.97 8.89 20.80
C ASP A 146 19.15 10.37 20.44
N ILE A 147 19.27 10.69 19.15
CA ILE A 147 19.38 12.06 18.63
C ILE A 147 18.04 12.46 17.99
N SER A 148 17.42 13.53 18.50
CA SER A 148 16.20 14.12 17.92
C SER A 148 16.47 14.76 16.56
N VAL A 149 15.52 14.63 15.64
CA VAL A 149 15.61 15.22 14.29
C VAL A 149 14.35 16.00 13.96
N THR A 150 14.52 17.17 13.36
CA THR A 150 13.41 17.99 12.88
C THR A 150 13.37 18.01 11.37
N GLY A 151 12.21 18.28 10.80
CA GLY A 151 12.11 18.49 9.36
C GLY A 151 12.29 17.21 8.53
N VAL A 152 12.01 16.02 9.08
CA VAL A 152 12.18 14.76 8.37
C VAL A 152 11.12 14.65 7.28
N ARG A 153 11.56 14.60 6.02
CA ARG A 153 10.67 14.39 4.88
C ARG A 153 10.22 12.93 4.83
N VAL A 154 8.92 12.73 4.68
CA VAL A 154 8.30 11.42 4.45
C VAL A 154 7.53 11.47 3.13
N ASP A 155 7.91 10.62 2.20
CA ASP A 155 7.28 10.46 0.90
C ASP A 155 6.37 9.22 0.90
N PHE A 156 5.19 9.37 0.30
CA PHE A 156 4.18 8.34 0.16
C PHE A 156 3.95 8.07 -1.31
N TYR A 157 3.92 6.81 -1.69
CA TYR A 157 3.70 6.40 -3.07
C TYR A 157 2.47 5.52 -3.16
N LEU A 158 1.60 5.90 -4.09
CA LEU A 158 0.50 5.08 -4.56
C LEU A 158 0.87 4.43 -5.90
N PRO A 159 0.18 3.35 -6.30
CA PRO A 159 0.42 2.72 -7.59
C PRO A 159 0.17 3.72 -8.73
N GLY A 160 0.96 3.62 -9.81
CA GLY A 160 0.96 4.61 -10.88
C GLY A 160 1.81 5.86 -10.62
N GLY A 161 2.55 5.92 -9.50
CA GLY A 161 3.57 6.95 -9.24
C GLY A 161 3.05 8.24 -8.61
N VAL A 162 1.77 8.28 -8.22
CA VAL A 162 1.21 9.40 -7.45
C VAL A 162 1.95 9.50 -6.13
N THR A 163 2.52 10.67 -5.86
CA THR A 163 3.38 10.92 -4.70
C THR A 163 2.76 12.00 -3.82
N ALA A 164 2.49 11.69 -2.56
CA ALA A 164 2.25 12.69 -1.52
C ALA A 164 3.49 12.79 -0.64
N ASN A 165 3.70 13.92 0.03
CA ASN A 165 4.78 14.04 1.01
C ASN A 165 4.37 14.94 2.17
N THR A 166 5.05 14.76 3.29
CA THR A 166 4.94 15.62 4.46
C THR A 166 6.29 15.74 5.16
N THR A 167 6.33 16.60 6.15
CA THR A 167 7.50 16.80 7.01
C THR A 167 7.10 16.58 8.46
N VAL A 168 7.91 15.84 9.21
CA VAL A 168 7.65 15.50 10.61
C VAL A 168 8.88 15.68 11.47
N ASP A 169 8.67 16.15 12.70
CA ASP A 169 9.71 16.14 13.73
C ASP A 169 9.66 14.83 14.50
N LEU A 170 10.79 14.14 14.57
CA LEU A 170 10.96 12.84 15.23
C LEU A 170 11.94 12.98 16.40
N PRO A 171 11.45 13.24 17.63
CA PRO A 171 12.26 13.19 18.83
C PRO A 171 12.96 11.84 19.01
N ALA A 172 14.08 11.85 19.75
CA ALA A 172 14.84 10.67 20.11
C ALA A 172 13.94 9.56 20.72
N LYS A 173 14.12 8.32 20.27
CA LYS A 173 13.40 7.13 20.75
C LYS A 173 11.87 7.26 20.68
N THR A 174 11.34 7.95 19.68
CA THR A 174 9.88 8.12 19.50
C THR A 174 9.43 7.83 18.07
N GLY A 175 8.12 7.72 17.90
CA GLY A 175 7.48 7.64 16.59
C GLY A 175 6.31 8.61 16.46
N ARG A 176 5.93 8.87 15.21
CA ARG A 176 4.74 9.64 14.83
C ARG A 176 3.93 8.85 13.83
N ILE A 177 2.63 8.75 14.10
CA ILE A 177 1.67 8.15 13.16
C ILE A 177 1.19 9.27 12.24
N LEU A 178 1.56 9.18 10.97
CA LEU A 178 1.10 10.12 9.94
C LEU A 178 -0.21 9.56 9.38
N THR A 179 -1.27 10.37 9.38
CA THR A 179 -2.54 10.01 8.75
C THR A 179 -2.69 10.80 7.47
N LEU A 180 -2.87 10.10 6.36
CA LEU A 180 -3.10 10.70 5.05
C LEU A 180 -4.50 10.35 4.59
N THR A 181 -5.23 11.37 4.16
CA THR A 181 -6.45 11.21 3.36
C THR A 181 -6.03 11.13 1.91
N LEU A 182 -6.45 10.07 1.24
CA LEU A 182 -6.09 9.76 -0.15
C LEU A 182 -7.36 9.44 -0.91
N THR A 183 -7.41 9.88 -2.17
CA THR A 183 -8.38 9.40 -3.15
C THR A 183 -7.61 8.66 -4.22
N TYR A 184 -7.98 7.41 -4.47
CA TYR A 184 -7.35 6.62 -5.52
C TYR A 184 -8.41 6.11 -6.48
N TYR A 185 -8.18 6.42 -7.75
CA TYR A 185 -9.14 6.21 -8.82
C TYR A 185 -8.94 4.88 -9.55
N ALA A 186 -7.90 4.12 -9.18
CA ALA A 186 -7.59 2.85 -9.81
C ALA A 186 -7.99 1.70 -8.88
N CYS A 187 -8.90 0.84 -9.33
CA CYS A 187 -9.36 -0.31 -8.56
C CYS A 187 -8.45 -1.52 -8.86
N GLY A 188 -8.36 -2.49 -7.94
CA GLY A 188 -7.52 -3.68 -8.03
C GLY A 188 -6.38 -3.74 -7.00
N GLY A 189 -5.45 -4.67 -7.21
CA GLY A 189 -4.28 -4.84 -6.35
C GLY A 189 -3.26 -3.73 -6.53
N GLY A 190 -2.80 -3.14 -5.43
CA GLY A 190 -1.81 -2.06 -5.44
C GLY A 190 -0.84 -2.13 -4.27
N GLN A 191 0.28 -1.42 -4.41
CA GLN A 191 1.28 -1.26 -3.36
C GLN A 191 1.28 0.18 -2.84
N PHE A 192 1.12 0.35 -1.54
CA PHE A 192 1.42 1.59 -0.84
C PHE A 192 2.85 1.51 -0.34
N SER A 193 3.64 2.54 -0.61
CA SER A 193 5.01 2.62 -0.12
C SER A 193 5.24 3.89 0.67
N VAL A 194 6.05 3.78 1.72
CA VAL A 194 6.47 4.91 2.55
C VAL A 194 7.99 4.94 2.56
N GLU A 195 8.54 6.13 2.36
CA GLU A 195 9.98 6.37 2.40
C GLU A 195 10.30 7.55 3.32
N VAL A 196 11.19 7.35 4.28
CA VAL A 196 11.65 8.36 5.24
C VAL A 196 13.03 8.85 4.84
N ASP A 197 13.21 10.17 4.78
CA ASP A 197 14.46 10.83 4.36
C ASP A 197 14.98 10.36 2.98
N LYS A 198 14.10 10.30 1.97
CA LYS A 198 14.46 9.93 0.58
C LYS A 198 15.69 10.69 0.05
N ASN A 199 15.78 11.97 0.38
CA ASN A 199 16.85 12.85 -0.09
C ASN A 199 18.18 12.61 0.62
N LYS A 200 18.22 11.75 1.65
CA LYS A 200 19.42 11.36 2.38
C LYS A 200 20.11 12.55 3.05
N ASN A 201 19.31 13.54 3.47
CA ASN A 201 19.81 14.77 4.07
C ASN A 201 20.17 14.57 5.55
N ILE A 202 19.68 13.49 6.16
CA ILE A 202 19.93 13.15 7.55
C ILE A 202 20.99 12.04 7.59
N ASN A 203 21.92 12.15 8.56
CA ASN A 203 22.94 11.14 8.80
C ASN A 203 22.36 9.95 9.56
N ASP A 204 21.50 9.22 8.87
CA ASP A 204 20.84 8.01 9.34
C ASP A 204 21.79 6.80 9.33
N VAL A 205 21.91 6.13 10.47
CA VAL A 205 22.89 5.04 10.68
C VAL A 205 22.47 3.73 10.01
N ASP A 206 21.17 3.48 9.89
CA ASP A 206 20.60 2.35 9.18
C ASP A 206 19.63 2.93 8.16
N ARG A 207 19.95 2.79 6.86
CA ARG A 207 19.07 3.31 5.79
C ARG A 207 18.20 2.21 5.19
N SER A 208 18.41 0.97 5.62
CA SER A 208 17.74 -0.19 5.04
C SER A 208 16.29 -0.32 5.51
N ASN A 209 15.95 0.33 6.62
CA ASN A 209 14.63 0.40 7.25
C ASN A 209 13.87 1.69 6.93
N ASN A 210 14.44 2.60 6.13
CA ASN A 210 13.77 3.86 5.73
C ASN A 210 12.64 3.67 4.73
N TYR A 211 12.52 2.48 4.14
CA TYR A 211 11.52 2.19 3.12
C TYR A 211 10.71 0.96 3.50
N THR A 212 9.39 1.06 3.35
CA THR A 212 8.49 -0.05 3.59
C THR A 212 7.34 -0.01 2.60
N THR A 213 6.72 -1.17 2.39
CA THR A 213 5.58 -1.30 1.49
C THR A 213 4.51 -2.18 2.08
N LYS A 214 3.27 -1.94 1.67
CA LYS A 214 2.12 -2.77 2.01
C LYS A 214 1.26 -2.96 0.77
N GLN A 215 0.88 -4.20 0.52
CA GLN A 215 -0.12 -4.50 -0.50
C GLN A 215 -1.51 -4.16 0.04
N PHE A 216 -2.31 -3.53 -0.79
CA PHE A 216 -3.72 -3.26 -0.54
C PHE A 216 -4.53 -3.74 -1.75
N TYR A 217 -5.82 -3.94 -1.52
CA TYR A 217 -6.77 -4.20 -2.59
C TYR A 217 -7.84 -3.11 -2.53
N ILE A 218 -8.01 -2.39 -3.62
CA ILE A 218 -9.08 -1.39 -3.76
C ILE A 218 -10.19 -2.04 -4.58
N THR A 219 -11.31 -2.24 -3.93
CA THR A 219 -12.50 -2.80 -4.56
C THR A 219 -13.12 -1.73 -5.46
N PRO A 220 -13.61 -2.10 -6.65
CA PRO A 220 -14.59 -1.26 -7.33
C PRO A 220 -15.77 -0.98 -6.39
N GLU A 221 -16.42 0.18 -6.56
CA GLU A 221 -17.73 0.41 -5.94
C GLU A 221 -18.65 -0.78 -6.28
N GLU A 222 -19.34 -1.36 -5.30
CA GLU A 222 -20.20 -2.53 -5.51
C GLU A 222 -21.43 -2.12 -6.34
N ASP A 223 -21.31 -2.14 -7.67
CA ASP A 223 -22.42 -1.82 -8.57
C ASP A 223 -22.59 -2.84 -9.70
N ALA A 224 -23.84 -3.00 -10.14
CA ALA A 224 -24.29 -4.06 -11.05
C ALA A 224 -23.53 -4.05 -12.38
N VAL A 225 -22.89 -5.19 -12.69
CA VAL A 225 -22.19 -5.44 -13.95
C VAL A 225 -23.14 -5.25 -15.15
N ILE A 226 -22.95 -4.21 -15.93
CA ILE A 226 -23.56 -4.11 -17.27
C ILE A 226 -22.68 -4.91 -18.24
N GLY A 227 -23.30 -5.89 -18.92
CA GLY A 227 -22.60 -6.93 -19.68
C GLY A 227 -21.81 -6.43 -20.90
N ARG A 228 -20.84 -7.24 -21.33
CA ARG A 228 -20.02 -7.04 -22.54
C ARG A 228 -20.61 -7.74 -23.76
N TYR A 229 -20.20 -7.33 -24.97
CA TYR A 229 -20.52 -8.09 -26.17
C TYR A 229 -19.82 -9.46 -26.14
N GLN A 230 -20.56 -10.54 -26.44
CA GLN A 230 -20.05 -11.90 -26.33
C GLN A 230 -18.97 -12.24 -27.38
N ASP A 231 -19.06 -11.65 -28.57
CA ASP A 231 -18.11 -11.87 -29.67
C ASP A 231 -17.67 -10.50 -30.26
N PRO A 232 -16.80 -9.76 -29.53
CA PRO A 232 -16.40 -8.42 -29.92
C PRO A 232 -15.69 -8.36 -31.28
N ILE A 233 -15.13 -9.48 -31.73
CA ILE A 233 -14.34 -9.60 -32.96
C ILE A 233 -15.19 -9.36 -34.22
N LYS A 234 -16.52 -9.46 -34.11
CA LYS A 234 -17.46 -9.31 -35.25
C LYS A 234 -18.24 -8.00 -35.23
N LEU A 235 -17.89 -7.06 -34.36
CA LEU A 235 -18.62 -5.81 -34.22
C LEU A 235 -18.46 -4.92 -35.45
N LYS A 236 -19.60 -4.47 -35.98
CA LYS A 236 -19.72 -3.47 -37.05
C LYS A 236 -20.27 -2.17 -36.47
N PHE A 237 -19.53 -1.08 -36.63
CA PHE A 237 -19.97 0.25 -36.21
C PHE A 237 -20.62 1.02 -37.33
N ALA A 238 -21.73 1.69 -37.02
CA ALA A 238 -22.31 2.76 -37.83
C ALA A 238 -22.12 4.11 -37.13
N ILE A 239 -21.82 5.16 -37.88
CA ILE A 239 -21.81 6.55 -37.43
C ILE A 239 -23.00 7.22 -38.09
N ALA A 240 -24.00 7.60 -37.29
CA ALA A 240 -25.18 8.29 -37.78
C ALA A 240 -24.85 9.73 -38.22
N PRO A 241 -25.67 10.34 -39.09
CA PRO A 241 -25.50 11.74 -39.48
C PRO A 241 -25.54 12.68 -38.26
N SER A 242 -26.40 12.36 -37.29
CA SER A 242 -26.53 13.15 -36.06
C SER A 242 -25.22 13.31 -35.29
N ALA A 243 -24.37 12.26 -35.24
CA ALA A 243 -23.06 12.32 -34.61
C ALA A 243 -22.07 13.27 -35.30
N GLN A 244 -22.25 13.52 -36.60
CA GLN A 244 -21.45 14.47 -37.39
C GLN A 244 -22.07 15.87 -37.39
N ASP A 245 -23.40 15.96 -37.32
CA ASP A 245 -24.15 17.22 -37.41
C ASP A 245 -24.16 17.99 -36.08
N LEU A 246 -24.11 17.27 -34.95
CA LEU A 246 -24.22 17.84 -33.59
C LEU A 246 -22.89 17.87 -32.83
N THR A 247 -21.81 17.35 -33.41
CA THR A 247 -20.47 17.47 -32.81
C THR A 247 -19.55 18.22 -33.77
N VAL A 248 -18.47 18.83 -33.25
CA VAL A 248 -17.40 19.37 -34.11
C VAL A 248 -16.50 18.26 -34.70
N LEU A 249 -16.88 16.98 -34.55
CA LEU A 249 -16.09 15.85 -35.02
C LEU A 249 -16.43 15.50 -36.46
N SER A 250 -15.39 15.36 -37.28
CA SER A 250 -15.53 14.74 -38.60
C SER A 250 -15.69 13.22 -38.47
N TYR A 251 -16.25 12.59 -39.50
CA TYR A 251 -16.22 11.13 -39.64
C TYR A 251 -14.81 10.55 -39.41
N SER A 252 -13.77 11.20 -39.93
CA SER A 252 -12.39 10.76 -39.72
C SER A 252 -11.94 10.84 -38.27
N ASP A 253 -12.38 11.84 -37.50
CA ASP A 253 -12.05 11.95 -36.08
C ASP A 253 -12.68 10.79 -35.29
N ILE A 254 -13.96 10.52 -35.54
CA ILE A 254 -14.73 9.45 -34.90
C ILE A 254 -14.19 8.07 -35.30
N SER A 255 -14.03 7.83 -36.60
CA SER A 255 -13.52 6.57 -37.14
C SER A 255 -12.10 6.29 -36.63
N SER A 256 -11.24 7.32 -36.53
CA SER A 256 -9.90 7.16 -35.95
C SER A 256 -9.97 6.85 -34.46
N ALA A 257 -10.87 7.49 -33.71
CA ALA A 257 -11.06 7.22 -32.28
C ALA A 257 -11.48 5.76 -32.02
N ILE A 258 -12.42 5.25 -32.82
CA ILE A 258 -12.86 3.85 -32.76
C ILE A 258 -11.70 2.91 -33.15
N ASN A 259 -11.06 3.15 -34.29
CA ASN A 259 -10.00 2.28 -34.80
C ASN A 259 -8.70 2.28 -33.98
N LYS A 260 -8.50 3.24 -33.05
CA LYS A 260 -7.36 3.23 -32.12
C LYS A 260 -7.28 1.96 -31.27
N TRP A 261 -8.41 1.28 -31.08
CA TRP A 261 -8.45 0.02 -30.35
C TRP A 261 -7.83 -1.17 -31.10
N ASN A 262 -7.62 -1.04 -32.41
CA ASN A 262 -6.91 -2.05 -33.19
C ASN A 262 -5.47 -2.20 -32.71
N GLY A 263 -5.12 -3.39 -32.26
CA GLY A 263 -3.76 -3.70 -31.81
C GLY A 263 -3.44 -3.29 -30.37
N ILE A 264 -4.37 -2.68 -29.63
CA ILE A 264 -4.24 -2.48 -28.17
C ILE A 264 -4.36 -3.83 -27.44
N ILE A 265 -5.33 -4.66 -27.84
CA ILE A 265 -5.39 -6.08 -27.50
C ILE A 265 -5.35 -6.92 -28.78
N SER A 266 -4.62 -8.04 -28.75
CA SER A 266 -4.39 -8.87 -29.93
C SER A 266 -5.65 -9.55 -30.47
N THR A 267 -6.73 -9.56 -29.69
CA THR A 267 -8.01 -10.19 -30.03
C THR A 267 -9.02 -9.24 -30.64
N VAL A 268 -8.82 -7.90 -30.60
CA VAL A 268 -9.75 -6.94 -31.21
C VAL A 268 -9.26 -6.50 -32.58
N LYS A 269 -10.17 -6.61 -33.55
CA LYS A 269 -9.96 -6.14 -34.91
C LYS A 269 -11.24 -5.49 -35.43
N ILE A 270 -11.26 -4.18 -35.42
CA ILE A 270 -12.28 -3.33 -35.99
C ILE A 270 -11.97 -3.16 -37.46
N ASP A 271 -12.65 -3.96 -38.28
CA ASP A 271 -12.49 -3.95 -39.73
C ASP A 271 -13.53 -3.07 -40.43
N PHE A 272 -14.54 -2.57 -39.70
CA PHE A 272 -15.66 -1.87 -40.31
C PHE A 272 -16.26 -0.78 -39.41
N VAL A 273 -16.12 0.45 -39.90
CA VAL A 273 -16.85 1.64 -39.44
C VAL A 273 -17.51 2.23 -40.67
N ALA A 274 -18.83 2.35 -40.68
CA ALA A 274 -19.55 2.95 -41.80
C ALA A 274 -20.10 4.33 -41.43
N ASN A 275 -20.04 5.25 -42.39
CA ASN A 275 -20.85 6.46 -42.35
C ASN A 275 -22.22 6.11 -42.91
N VAL A 276 -23.27 6.15 -42.08
CA VAL A 276 -24.63 5.81 -42.52
C VAL A 276 -25.45 7.08 -42.71
N GLY A 277 -26.46 7.02 -43.59
CA GLY A 277 -27.45 8.08 -43.75
C GLY A 277 -28.50 8.07 -42.63
N ASN A 278 -29.63 8.75 -42.85
CA ASN A 278 -30.72 8.84 -41.86
C ASN A 278 -31.38 7.49 -41.50
N GLU A 279 -31.11 6.44 -42.29
CA GLU A 279 -31.58 5.09 -42.02
C GLU A 279 -30.40 4.23 -41.56
N THR A 280 -30.49 3.69 -40.35
CA THR A 280 -29.49 2.79 -39.78
C THR A 280 -29.83 1.34 -40.13
N PRO A 281 -29.08 0.66 -41.04
CA PRO A 281 -29.40 -0.70 -41.49
C PRO A 281 -29.34 -1.74 -40.37
N ASP A 282 -30.12 -2.82 -40.45
CA ASP A 282 -30.22 -3.90 -39.44
C ASP A 282 -28.93 -4.69 -39.20
N ASP A 283 -27.94 -4.51 -40.08
CA ASP A 283 -26.71 -5.29 -40.11
C ASP A 283 -25.57 -4.75 -39.24
N TYR A 284 -25.79 -3.66 -38.48
CA TYR A 284 -24.80 -3.05 -37.60
C TYR A 284 -24.99 -3.47 -36.14
N ASN A 285 -23.87 -3.76 -35.47
CA ASN A 285 -23.88 -4.20 -34.07
C ASN A 285 -23.90 -3.00 -33.09
N VAL A 286 -23.38 -1.84 -33.51
CA VAL A 286 -23.26 -0.62 -32.69
C VAL A 286 -23.51 0.61 -33.56
N VAL A 287 -24.18 1.63 -33.02
CA VAL A 287 -24.53 2.85 -33.76
C VAL A 287 -24.20 4.09 -32.93
N LEU A 288 -23.23 4.88 -33.37
CA LEU A 288 -22.95 6.17 -32.73
C LEU A 288 -23.97 7.23 -33.20
N ASN A 289 -24.66 7.83 -32.24
CA ASN A 289 -25.59 8.94 -32.46
C ASN A 289 -25.09 10.21 -31.73
N ALA A 290 -25.78 11.33 -31.93
CA ALA A 290 -25.70 12.49 -31.04
C ALA A 290 -27.05 13.20 -31.04
N TYR A 291 -27.38 13.90 -29.96
CA TYR A 291 -28.67 14.57 -29.82
C TYR A 291 -28.48 15.93 -29.14
N PRO A 292 -29.24 16.96 -29.50
CA PRO A 292 -29.23 18.20 -28.74
C PRO A 292 -29.76 17.88 -27.33
N GLY A 293 -28.91 17.98 -26.31
CA GLY A 293 -29.31 17.66 -24.94
C GLY A 293 -30.05 18.84 -24.32
N ASP A 294 -31.22 18.58 -23.73
CA ASP A 294 -31.96 19.55 -22.90
C ASP A 294 -31.50 19.55 -21.43
N SER A 295 -30.67 18.57 -21.01
CA SER A 295 -30.09 18.49 -19.66
C SER A 295 -28.56 18.63 -19.68
N GLN A 296 -28.01 19.31 -18.66
CA GLN A 296 -26.57 19.56 -18.47
C GLN A 296 -25.86 18.40 -17.75
N ASP A 297 -26.52 17.27 -17.55
CA ASP A 297 -26.11 16.30 -16.54
C ASP A 297 -25.20 15.19 -17.09
N PHE A 298 -24.92 15.13 -18.41
CA PHE A 298 -24.05 14.12 -19.03
C PHE A 298 -23.39 14.56 -20.35
N ILE A 299 -22.22 13.96 -20.67
CA ILE A 299 -21.45 14.20 -21.92
C ILE A 299 -21.67 13.09 -22.96
N ALA A 300 -21.77 11.83 -22.51
CA ALA A 300 -22.04 10.64 -23.31
C ALA A 300 -22.75 9.58 -22.46
N GLU A 301 -23.42 8.62 -23.11
CA GLU A 301 -24.16 7.51 -22.49
C GLU A 301 -23.88 6.23 -23.27
N THR A 302 -23.64 5.07 -22.65
CA THR A 302 -23.60 3.79 -23.37
C THR A 302 -24.81 2.92 -23.00
N ASP A 303 -25.53 2.42 -24.01
CA ASP A 303 -26.60 1.43 -23.80
C ASP A 303 -26.21 0.01 -24.24
N ALA A 304 -25.64 -0.80 -23.33
CA ALA A 304 -25.31 -2.19 -23.62
C ALA A 304 -26.30 -3.19 -23.00
N MET A 305 -26.89 -4.06 -23.82
CA MET A 305 -27.87 -5.04 -23.32
C MET A 305 -27.75 -6.41 -23.99
N ILE A 306 -26.88 -7.29 -23.45
CA ILE A 306 -27.02 -8.76 -23.56
C ILE A 306 -26.49 -9.40 -22.27
N ILE A 307 -27.34 -10.10 -21.51
CA ILE A 307 -26.93 -11.02 -20.45
C ILE A 307 -27.30 -12.45 -20.90
N ASN A 308 -26.32 -13.35 -20.95
CA ASN A 308 -26.50 -14.78 -21.23
C ASN A 308 -27.27 -15.13 -22.53
N GLY A 309 -27.16 -14.30 -23.57
CA GLY A 309 -27.77 -14.58 -24.87
C GLY A 309 -29.30 -14.50 -24.88
N GLN A 310 -29.94 -13.94 -23.84
CA GLN A 310 -31.37 -13.65 -23.83
C GLN A 310 -31.64 -12.16 -23.90
N TRP A 311 -32.61 -11.80 -24.75
CA TRP A 311 -33.19 -10.47 -24.81
C TRP A 311 -34.11 -10.26 -23.61
N ILE A 312 -33.89 -9.19 -22.85
CA ILE A 312 -34.85 -8.73 -21.85
C ILE A 312 -35.71 -7.66 -22.53
N ASP A 313 -37.01 -7.93 -22.71
CA ASP A 313 -37.96 -6.93 -23.24
C ASP A 313 -38.29 -5.92 -22.13
N THR A 314 -37.75 -4.71 -22.23
CA THR A 314 -38.02 -3.61 -21.29
C THR A 314 -39.27 -2.81 -21.66
N GLY A 315 -40.05 -3.24 -22.66
CA GLY A 315 -41.26 -2.54 -23.11
C GLY A 315 -40.99 -1.28 -23.96
N LEU A 316 -39.73 -0.93 -24.23
CA LEU A 316 -39.35 0.14 -25.14
C LEU A 316 -39.23 -0.41 -26.58
N ARG A 317 -40.28 -0.18 -27.37
CA ARG A 317 -40.33 -0.57 -28.79
C ARG A 317 -39.39 0.30 -29.63
N ARG A 318 -38.11 -0.07 -29.69
CA ARG A 318 -37.10 0.16 -30.74
C ARG A 318 -35.75 -0.31 -30.18
N MET A 319 -35.40 -1.56 -30.43
CA MET A 319 -34.18 -2.18 -29.91
C MET A 319 -33.18 -2.42 -31.03
N LYS A 320 -32.03 -1.75 -30.92
CA LYS A 320 -30.81 -1.99 -31.69
C LYS A 320 -29.65 -1.43 -30.86
N LEU A 321 -28.67 -2.27 -30.55
CA LEU A 321 -27.65 -2.03 -29.52
C LEU A 321 -26.90 -0.70 -29.62
N ASN A 322 -26.49 -0.19 -28.44
CA ASN A 322 -25.39 0.73 -28.21
C ASN A 322 -25.47 2.05 -28.99
N SER A 323 -26.28 2.98 -28.47
CA SER A 323 -26.20 4.40 -28.85
C SER A 323 -25.35 5.15 -27.83
N TYR A 324 -24.56 6.12 -28.31
CA TYR A 324 -24.02 7.17 -27.45
C TYR A 324 -24.64 8.50 -27.78
N TYR A 325 -24.85 9.31 -26.76
CA TYR A 325 -25.58 10.57 -26.84
C TYR A 325 -24.65 11.72 -26.44
N PHE A 326 -24.13 12.46 -27.42
CA PHE A 326 -23.39 13.70 -27.13
C PHE A 326 -24.35 14.85 -26.93
N ASN A 327 -24.23 15.58 -25.81
CA ASN A 327 -24.84 16.91 -25.72
C ASN A 327 -24.05 17.90 -26.59
N GLY A 328 -24.47 18.03 -27.85
CA GLY A 328 -23.80 18.84 -28.87
C GLY A 328 -23.87 20.36 -28.68
N ASN A 329 -24.67 20.86 -27.72
CA ASN A 329 -24.88 22.29 -27.53
C ASN A 329 -23.96 22.91 -26.46
N ASP A 330 -23.14 22.13 -25.75
CA ASP A 330 -22.19 22.69 -24.82
C ASP A 330 -20.92 23.18 -25.53
N SER A 331 -20.93 24.46 -25.90
CA SER A 331 -19.80 25.18 -26.52
C SER A 331 -18.50 25.16 -25.72
N THR A 332 -18.50 24.64 -24.48
CA THR A 332 -17.32 24.55 -23.62
C THR A 332 -16.50 23.27 -23.84
N ILE A 333 -17.03 22.23 -24.50
CA ILE A 333 -16.33 20.96 -24.70
C ILE A 333 -15.46 21.02 -25.97
N GLY A 334 -14.14 20.86 -25.80
CA GLY A 334 -13.19 20.88 -26.91
C GLY A 334 -13.25 19.63 -27.79
N LYS A 335 -12.82 19.77 -29.06
CA LYS A 335 -12.69 18.66 -30.02
C LYS A 335 -11.88 17.47 -29.47
N LYS A 336 -10.83 17.75 -28.69
CA LYS A 336 -9.94 16.72 -28.13
C LYS A 336 -10.66 15.87 -27.07
N GLU A 337 -11.45 16.51 -26.21
CA GLU A 337 -12.28 15.88 -25.19
C GLU A 337 -13.33 14.98 -25.83
N LEU A 338 -14.03 15.45 -26.87
CA LEU A 338 -15.00 14.64 -27.61
C LEU A 338 -14.38 13.38 -28.27
N ILE A 339 -13.18 13.49 -28.86
CA ILE A 339 -12.45 12.33 -29.40
C ILE A 339 -12.10 11.32 -28.30
N ARG A 340 -11.70 11.81 -27.11
CA ARG A 340 -11.39 10.95 -25.96
C ARG A 340 -12.64 10.21 -25.48
N THR A 341 -13.77 10.90 -25.41
CA THR A 341 -15.06 10.30 -25.06
C THR A 341 -15.45 9.20 -26.05
N VAL A 342 -15.44 9.46 -27.37
CA VAL A 342 -15.75 8.41 -28.37
C VAL A 342 -14.87 7.17 -28.17
N ALA A 343 -13.56 7.36 -27.94
CA ALA A 343 -12.65 6.25 -27.75
C ALA A 343 -12.91 5.51 -26.42
N HIS A 344 -13.17 6.24 -25.34
CA HIS A 344 -13.50 5.70 -24.01
C HIS A 344 -14.71 4.78 -24.07
N GLU A 345 -15.81 5.35 -24.55
CA GLU A 345 -17.10 4.72 -24.76
C GLU A 345 -16.97 3.45 -25.61
N THR A 346 -16.24 3.53 -26.73
CA THR A 346 -15.96 2.36 -27.56
C THR A 346 -15.28 1.23 -26.76
N GLY A 347 -14.37 1.57 -25.84
CA GLY A 347 -13.70 0.62 -24.96
C GLY A 347 -14.65 -0.18 -24.06
N HIS A 348 -15.69 0.46 -23.54
CA HIS A 348 -16.74 -0.19 -22.72
C HIS A 348 -17.47 -1.30 -23.49
N ILE A 349 -17.82 -1.08 -24.76
CA ILE A 349 -18.45 -2.11 -25.61
C ILE A 349 -17.59 -3.36 -25.75
N TYR A 350 -16.27 -3.16 -25.80
CA TYR A 350 -15.29 -4.23 -25.92
C TYR A 350 -14.97 -4.92 -24.58
N GLY A 351 -15.47 -4.40 -23.46
CA GLY A 351 -15.21 -4.92 -22.11
C GLY A 351 -13.71 -4.87 -21.77
N LEU A 352 -13.03 -3.82 -22.22
CA LEU A 352 -11.58 -3.68 -22.12
C LEU A 352 -11.11 -3.11 -20.78
N ASP A 353 -9.92 -3.52 -20.36
CA ASP A 353 -9.34 -3.02 -19.12
C ASP A 353 -8.90 -1.55 -19.23
N HIS A 354 -9.14 -0.77 -18.18
CA HIS A 354 -8.56 0.56 -18.03
C HIS A 354 -7.02 0.46 -17.95
N PRO A 355 -6.28 1.14 -18.85
CA PRO A 355 -4.85 0.91 -19.01
C PRO A 355 -3.98 1.28 -17.81
N THR A 356 -4.47 2.07 -16.85
CA THR A 356 -3.69 2.41 -15.65
C THR A 356 -3.90 1.44 -14.48
N CYS A 357 -4.94 0.60 -14.51
CA CYS A 357 -5.32 -0.22 -13.36
C CYS A 357 -5.73 -1.66 -13.66
N GLN A 358 -5.78 -2.08 -14.93
CA GLN A 358 -6.21 -3.42 -15.32
C GLN A 358 -7.63 -3.79 -14.83
N SER A 359 -8.42 -2.83 -14.34
CA SER A 359 -9.83 -3.05 -14.03
C SER A 359 -10.61 -3.10 -15.34
N GLN A 360 -11.46 -4.11 -15.51
CA GLN A 360 -12.37 -4.16 -16.65
C GLN A 360 -13.25 -2.91 -16.65
N ALA A 361 -13.36 -2.25 -17.79
CA ALA A 361 -14.29 -1.15 -17.96
C ALA A 361 -15.71 -1.74 -17.92
N ILE A 362 -16.39 -1.50 -16.81
CA ILE A 362 -17.76 -1.93 -16.53
C ILE A 362 -18.60 -0.65 -16.52
N MET A 363 -19.70 -0.63 -17.27
CA MET A 363 -20.62 0.51 -17.30
C MET A 363 -21.47 0.48 -16.02
N PHE A 364 -21.57 1.61 -15.33
CA PHE A 364 -22.32 1.77 -14.08
C PHE A 364 -23.77 2.13 -14.35
N GLN A 365 -24.72 1.49 -13.65
CA GLN A 365 -26.08 1.99 -13.60
C GLN A 365 -26.12 3.13 -12.57
N SER A 366 -26.53 4.33 -12.99
CA SER A 366 -26.88 5.38 -12.03
C SER A 366 -28.03 4.87 -11.15
N ALA A 367 -27.79 4.72 -9.84
CA ALA A 367 -28.79 4.25 -8.86
C ALA A 367 -30.06 5.12 -8.78
N TYR A 368 -30.12 6.23 -9.52
CA TYR A 368 -31.19 7.22 -9.46
C TYR A 368 -32.31 7.03 -10.50
N LEU A 369 -32.25 6.05 -11.40
CA LEU A 369 -33.23 5.95 -12.48
C LEU A 369 -33.85 4.53 -12.59
N ASP A 370 -35.12 4.45 -12.19
CA ASP A 370 -36.04 3.31 -12.32
C ASP A 370 -36.39 2.95 -13.80
N SER A 371 -35.58 3.35 -14.77
CA SER A 371 -35.85 3.13 -16.19
C SER A 371 -34.56 2.91 -16.99
N GLY A 372 -34.30 1.65 -17.36
CA GLY A 372 -33.29 1.31 -18.37
C GLY A 372 -31.85 1.24 -17.84
N LEU A 373 -31.08 0.32 -18.43
CA LEU A 373 -29.65 0.16 -18.18
C LEU A 373 -28.89 1.21 -18.99
N ALA A 374 -28.60 2.36 -18.38
CA ALA A 374 -27.85 3.45 -18.99
C ALA A 374 -26.85 4.03 -17.98
N SER A 375 -25.63 4.31 -18.45
CA SER A 375 -24.58 4.99 -17.69
C SER A 375 -24.36 6.38 -18.26
N TYR A 376 -24.51 7.42 -17.44
CA TYR A 376 -24.52 8.84 -17.88
C TYR A 376 -23.24 9.61 -17.51
N ASN A 377 -22.35 9.01 -16.71
CA ASN A 377 -21.22 9.72 -16.12
C ASN A 377 -19.89 9.17 -16.65
N ILE A 378 -19.05 10.04 -17.24
CA ILE A 378 -17.61 9.78 -17.30
C ILE A 378 -17.10 10.04 -15.89
N GLU A 379 -16.86 8.99 -15.12
CA GLU A 379 -16.43 9.14 -13.74
C GLU A 379 -15.02 9.72 -13.65
N LEU A 380 -14.66 10.19 -12.46
CA LEU A 380 -13.32 10.75 -12.24
C LEU A 380 -12.22 9.72 -12.54
N HIS A 381 -12.48 8.41 -12.37
CA HIS A 381 -11.53 7.37 -12.75
C HIS A 381 -11.37 7.24 -14.27
N ASP A 382 -12.46 7.30 -15.02
CA ASP A 382 -12.46 7.28 -16.48
C ASP A 382 -11.70 8.49 -17.04
N SER A 383 -12.01 9.68 -16.51
CA SER A 383 -11.34 10.93 -16.91
C SER A 383 -9.83 10.91 -16.68
N ALA A 384 -9.36 10.32 -15.58
CA ALA A 384 -7.94 10.16 -15.28
C ALA A 384 -7.24 9.19 -16.23
N ASN A 385 -7.86 8.04 -16.52
CA ASN A 385 -7.36 7.04 -17.48
C ASN A 385 -7.25 7.61 -18.91
N LEU A 386 -8.24 8.39 -19.34
CA LEU A 386 -8.25 9.04 -20.65
C LEU A 386 -7.16 10.10 -20.80
N LYS A 387 -6.81 10.80 -19.72
CA LYS A 387 -5.69 11.76 -19.76
C LYS A 387 -4.35 11.05 -19.95
N TYR A 388 -4.14 9.88 -19.34
CA TYR A 388 -2.90 9.11 -19.43
C TYR A 388 -2.67 8.46 -20.81
N LEU A 389 -3.71 7.89 -21.42
CA LEU A 389 -3.64 7.32 -22.78
C LEU A 389 -3.40 8.35 -23.90
N TYR A 390 -3.84 9.59 -23.67
CA TYR A 390 -3.96 10.61 -24.72
C TYR A 390 -3.24 11.92 -24.36
N SER A 391 -2.25 11.87 -23.46
CA SER A 391 -1.18 12.87 -23.29
C SER A 391 -0.11 12.66 -24.34
#